data_AF-A0A0C9YDI1-F1
#
_entry.id   AF-A0A0C9YDI1-F1
#
_cell.length_a   1.000
_cell.length_b   1.000
_cell.length_c   1.000
_cell.angle_alpha   90.00
_cell.angle_beta   90.00
_cell.angle_gamma   90.00
#
_symmetry.space_group_name_H-M   'P 1'
#
loop_
_entity.id
_entity.type
_entity.pdbx_description
1 polymer ?
#
loop_
_entity_poly.entity_id
_entity_poly.type
_entity_poly.pdbx_seq_one_letter_code
_entity_poly.pdbx_strand_id
1 'polypeptide(L)' 'LLSDMQLAQVQVIFKLPKHLGTSPHPLAYVEWFTTLQQQDPVSGLYIVTCST' A
#
# COMPACT_ATOMS: atom_id res chain seq x y z
N LEU A 1 2.96 8.27 -26.65
CA LEU A 1 2.41 6.99 -26.12
C LEU A 1 2.57 6.83 -24.61
N LEU A 2 2.86 7.91 -23.86
CA LEU A 2 2.89 7.91 -22.38
C LEU A 2 1.94 8.97 -21.77
N SER A 3 1.04 9.53 -22.58
CA SER A 3 0.27 10.73 -22.24
C SER A 3 -0.78 10.52 -21.14
N ASP A 4 -1.13 9.27 -20.83
CA ASP A 4 -2.16 8.92 -19.83
C ASP A 4 -1.60 8.17 -18.62
N MET A 5 -0.27 8.15 -18.42
CA MET A 5 0.33 7.50 -17.26
C MET A 5 0.50 8.51 -16.12
N GLN A 6 -0.45 8.53 -15.18
CA GLN A 6 -0.29 9.31 -13.95
C GLN A 6 0.64 8.57 -12.99
N LEU A 7 1.79 9.18 -12.70
CA LEU A 7 2.73 8.69 -11.70
C LEU A 7 2.15 8.98 -10.31
N ALA A 8 1.74 7.94 -9.58
CA ALA A 8 1.29 8.07 -8.19
C ALA A 8 2.43 7.69 -7.24
N GLN A 9 2.67 8.52 -6.22
CA GLN A 9 3.51 8.16 -5.09
C GLN A 9 2.64 7.54 -4.00
N VAL A 10 2.90 6.28 -3.65
CA VAL A 10 2.18 5.58 -2.59
C VAL A 10 3.06 5.57 -1.34
N GLN A 11 2.57 6.16 -0.25
CA GLN A 11 3.21 6.09 1.06
C GLN A 11 2.35 5.20 1.97
N VAL A 12 2.90 4.07 2.41
CA VAL A 12 2.19 3.11 3.27
C VAL A 12 2.87 3.06 4.63
N ILE A 13 2.10 3.31 5.69
CA ILE A 13 2.51 3.06 7.07
C ILE A 13 1.87 1.74 7.50
N PHE A 14 2.67 0.72 7.75
CA PHE A 14 2.19 -0.57 8.24
C PHE A 14 3.00 -1.05 9.44
N LYS A 15 2.36 -1.88 10.28
CA LYS A 15 3.04 -2.62 11.34
C LYS A 15 3.32 -4.02 10.81
N LEU A 16 4.57 -4.45 10.86
CA LEU A 16 4.92 -5.83 10.50
C LEU A 16 4.15 -6.82 11.39
N PRO A 17 3.42 -7.80 10.81
CA PRO A 17 2.74 -8.82 11.59
C PRO A 17 3.70 -9.56 12.54
N LYS A 18 3.29 -9.74 13.80
CA LYS A 18 4.14 -10.32 14.86
C LYS A 18 4.68 -11.72 14.52
N HIS A 19 3.93 -12.50 13.75
CA HIS A 19 4.31 -13.85 13.34
C HIS A 19 5.43 -13.89 12.30
N LEU A 20 5.70 -12.78 11.60
CA LEU A 20 6.82 -12.67 10.65
C LEU A 20 8.16 -12.39 11.35
N GLY A 21 8.12 -11.95 12.62
CA GLY A 21 9.25 -11.98 13.55
C GLY A 21 10.57 -11.37 13.03
N THR A 22 11.67 -11.85 13.60
CA THR A 22 13.04 -11.53 13.18
C THR A 22 13.54 -12.62 12.25
N SER A 23 13.85 -12.29 11.01
CA SER A 23 14.40 -13.23 10.02
C SER A 23 15.91 -12.99 9.83
N PRO A 24 16.73 -14.05 9.71
CA PRO A 24 18.14 -13.91 9.37
C PRO A 24 18.35 -13.43 7.92
N HIS A 25 17.30 -13.45 7.10
CA HIS A 25 17.30 -12.97 5.72
C HIS A 25 16.32 -11.81 5.53
N PRO A 26 16.58 -10.88 4.60
CA PRO A 26 15.64 -9.80 4.28
C PRO A 26 14.28 -10.38 3.88
N LEU A 27 13.23 -9.97 4.58
CA LEU A 27 11.86 -10.31 4.20
C LEU A 27 11.28 -9.16 3.39
N ALA A 28 10.74 -9.48 2.21
CA ALA A 28 9.85 -8.58 1.50
C ALA A 28 8.42 -8.89 1.97
N TYR A 29 7.83 -7.96 2.72
CA TYR A 29 6.42 -8.02 3.07
C TYR A 29 5.61 -7.45 1.90
N VAL A 30 4.82 -8.32 1.26
CA VAL A 30 3.92 -7.93 0.16
C VAL A 30 2.49 -8.06 0.68
N GLU A 31 1.79 -6.92 0.73
CA GLU A 31 0.38 -6.84 1.07
C GLU A 31 -0.38 -6.35 -0.17
N TRP A 32 -1.38 -7.11 -0.58
CA TRP A 32 -2.25 -6.71 -1.68
C TRP A 32 -3.30 -5.76 -1.14
N PHE A 33 -3.35 -4.55 -1.69
CA PHE A 33 -4.35 -3.56 -1.35
C PHE A 33 -5.44 -3.54 -2.42
N THR A 34 -6.66 -3.20 -2.02
CA THR A 34 -7.74 -2.92 -2.97
C THR A 34 -7.36 -1.76 -3.90
N THR A 35 -7.95 -1.73 -5.08
CA THR A 35 -7.80 -0.59 -6.00
C THR A 35 -8.10 0.74 -5.31
N LEU A 36 -7.40 1.80 -5.72
CA LEU A 36 -7.58 3.18 -5.23
C LEU A 36 -8.96 3.69 -5.71
N GLN A 37 -10.03 3.32 -5.00
CA GLN A 37 -11.40 3.60 -5.44
C GLN A 37 -11.96 4.89 -4.86
N GLN A 38 -11.73 5.16 -3.57
CA GLN A 38 -12.31 6.31 -2.89
C GLN A 38 -11.23 7.18 -2.24
N GLN A 39 -11.24 8.46 -2.60
CA GLN A 39 -10.41 9.48 -1.99
C GLN A 39 -11.14 10.07 -0.78
N ASP A 40 -10.44 10.15 0.35
CA ASP A 40 -10.91 10.84 1.54
C ASP A 40 -11.00 12.35 1.25
N PRO A 41 -12.18 12.98 1.40
CA PRO A 41 -12.38 14.37 1.00
C PRO A 41 -11.64 15.39 1.86
N VAL A 42 -11.15 14.98 3.04
CA VAL A 42 -10.43 15.87 3.97
C VAL A 42 -8.93 15.86 3.72
N SER A 43 -8.33 14.67 3.58
CA SER A 43 -6.89 14.49 3.41
C SER A 43 -6.46 14.41 1.94
N GLY A 44 -7.39 14.15 1.02
CA GLY A 44 -7.07 13.90 -0.38
C GLY A 44 -6.32 12.59 -0.62
N LEU A 45 -6.24 11.70 0.37
CA LEU A 45 -5.59 10.40 0.26
C LEU A 45 -6.59 9.32 -0.12
N TYR A 46 -6.13 8.28 -0.80
CA TYR A 46 -6.97 7.11 -1.08
C TYR A 46 -7.03 6.18 0.13
N ILE A 47 -8.23 5.78 0.50
CA ILE A 47 -8.45 4.75 1.52
C ILE A 47 -8.26 3.39 0.85
N VAL A 48 -7.36 2.58 1.39
CA VAL A 48 -7.13 1.20 0.94
C VAL A 48 -7.39 0.23 2.08
N THR A 49 -7.99 -0.91 1.77
CA THR A 49 -8.07 -2.04 2.70
C THR A 49 -7.18 -3.17 2.22
N CYS A 50 -6.67 -3.97 3.17
CA CYS A 50 -5.99 -5.20 2.83
C CYS A 50 -6.97 -6.12 2.09
N SER A 51 -6.51 -6.72 1.00
CA SER A 51 -7.26 -7.75 0.29
C SER A 51 -7.20 -9.05 1.09
N THR A 52 -8.35 -9.69 1.30
CA THR A 52 -8.45 -11.04 1.89
C THR A 52 -7.76 -12.09 1.04
#